data_AF-A0A1W9X311-F1
#
_entry.id   AF-A0A1W9X311-F1
#
_cell.length_a   1.000
_cell.length_b   1.000
_cell.length_c   1.000
_cell.angle_alpha   90.00
_cell.angle_beta   90.00
_cell.angle_gamma   90.00
#
_symmetry.space_group_name_H-M   'P 1'
#
loop_
_entity.id
_entity.type
_entity.pdbx_description
1 polymer ?
#
loop_
_entity_poly.entity_id
_entity_poly.type
_entity_poly.pdbx_seq_one_letter_code
_entity_poly.pdbx_strand_id
1 'polypeptide(L)'
;MKKIKERAFFWLFCAAMMGAAVHILGPEAIASEDSESWRGTYDTVMLWLNFGILVFIIVKFGRMPIMNFLKGRKEELSHEISALEEEKEAAFTKIREASEALDESEAHFEHLKQRSVKQGEKKRQEIIEDAQHQSQVMLEAAKQKVESQIVQAKRTFRSKLIDSAIDLATNRISKKIIEEDHQKLVDDYLAEVSKG
;
A
#
# COMPACT_ATOMS: atom_id res chain seq x y z
N MET A 1 -44.71 29.89 -29.68
CA MET A 1 -44.40 31.13 -30.44
C MET A 1 -43.47 30.93 -31.65
N LYS A 2 -42.46 30.04 -31.64
CA LYS A 2 -41.55 29.79 -32.80
C LYS A 2 -42.27 29.32 -34.09
N LYS A 3 -43.21 28.37 -33.99
CA LYS A 3 -43.93 27.83 -35.17
C LYS A 3 -44.80 28.86 -35.91
N ILE A 4 -45.30 29.89 -35.21
CA ILE A 4 -46.12 30.96 -35.82
C ILE A 4 -45.21 31.95 -36.56
N LYS A 5 -44.06 32.31 -35.97
CA LYS A 5 -43.06 33.16 -36.63
C LYS A 5 -42.46 32.50 -37.88
N GLU A 6 -42.26 31.18 -37.86
CA GLU A 6 -41.76 30.43 -39.02
C GLU A 6 -42.77 30.35 -40.17
N ARG A 7 -44.05 30.17 -39.85
CA ARG A 7 -45.13 30.25 -40.85
C ARG A 7 -45.31 31.66 -41.38
N ALA A 8 -45.25 32.67 -40.53
CA ALA A 8 -45.34 34.07 -40.93
C ALA A 8 -44.15 34.50 -41.81
N PHE A 9 -42.93 34.05 -41.49
CA PHE A 9 -41.74 34.31 -42.30
C PHE A 9 -41.79 33.59 -43.64
N PHE A 10 -42.33 32.37 -43.67
CA PHE A 10 -42.57 31.63 -44.90
C PHE A 10 -43.61 32.32 -45.80
N TRP A 11 -44.74 32.77 -45.24
CA TRP A 11 -45.74 33.53 -45.99
C TRP A 11 -45.24 34.91 -46.43
N LEU A 12 -44.45 35.60 -45.61
CA LEU A 12 -43.80 36.87 -45.98
C LEU A 12 -42.76 36.68 -47.08
N PHE A 13 -41.98 35.61 -47.04
CA PHE A 13 -41.00 35.28 -48.09
C PHE A 13 -41.71 34.89 -49.38
N CYS A 14 -42.78 34.08 -49.32
CA CYS A 14 -43.60 33.76 -50.49
C CYS A 14 -44.29 35.00 -51.06
N ALA A 15 -44.80 35.91 -50.23
CA ALA A 15 -45.41 37.17 -50.67
C ALA A 15 -44.38 38.14 -51.26
N ALA A 16 -43.17 38.21 -50.68
CA ALA A 16 -42.06 39.00 -51.22
C ALA A 16 -41.53 38.43 -52.54
N MET A 17 -41.50 37.10 -52.69
CA MET A 17 -41.10 36.43 -53.94
C MET A 17 -42.17 36.59 -55.04
N MET A 18 -43.46 36.56 -54.67
CA MET A 18 -44.57 36.88 -55.59
C MET A 18 -44.56 38.35 -55.99
N GLY A 19 -44.27 39.26 -55.05
CA GLY A 19 -44.14 40.70 -55.32
C GLY A 19 -42.89 41.04 -56.16
N ALA A 20 -41.77 40.37 -55.92
CA ALA A 20 -40.56 40.51 -56.75
C ALA A 20 -40.77 39.97 -58.17
N ALA A 21 -41.58 38.91 -58.34
CA ALA A 21 -41.95 38.39 -59.67
C ALA A 21 -42.81 39.38 -60.49
N VAL A 22 -43.62 40.22 -59.83
CA VAL A 22 -44.40 41.27 -60.48
C VAL A 22 -43.54 42.50 -60.80
N HIS A 23 -42.51 42.79 -59.99
CA HIS A 23 -41.66 43.97 -60.18
C HIS A 23 -40.41 43.75 -61.05
N ILE A 24 -39.97 42.51 -61.26
CA ILE A 24 -38.83 42.20 -62.14
C ILE A 24 -39.27 42.03 -63.60
N LEU A 25 -40.57 41.89 -63.89
CA LEU A 25 -41.05 41.73 -65.26
C LEU A 25 -42.25 42.65 -65.60
N GLY A 26 -41.91 43.89 -65.93
CA GLY A 26 -42.72 44.74 -66.80
C GLY A 26 -42.09 46.13 -67.00
N PRO A 27 -42.00 46.66 -68.23
CA PRO A 27 -41.77 46.03 -69.53
C PRO A 27 -40.45 46.52 -70.16
N GLU A 28 -39.49 45.62 -70.36
CA GLU A 28 -38.55 45.78 -71.49
C GLU A 28 -38.74 44.57 -72.41
N ALA A 29 -39.63 44.78 -73.38
CA ALA A 29 -39.53 44.13 -74.65
C ALA A 29 -38.20 44.54 -75.32
N ILE A 30 -37.51 43.59 -75.96
CA ILE A 30 -37.12 43.61 -77.38
C ILE A 30 -35.92 42.67 -77.60
N ALA A 31 -36.21 41.55 -78.27
CA ALA A 31 -35.41 40.78 -79.25
C ALA A 31 -35.92 39.32 -79.15
N SER A 32 -36.81 38.80 -79.99
CA SER A 32 -37.13 39.07 -81.40
C SER A 32 -38.53 38.49 -81.74
N GLU A 33 -39.17 39.09 -82.73
CA GLU A 33 -40.21 38.60 -83.66
C GLU A 33 -41.37 37.70 -83.18
N ASP A 34 -42.56 38.28 -83.32
CA ASP A 34 -43.82 37.69 -83.76
C ASP A 34 -44.46 36.54 -82.94
N SER A 35 -45.30 36.94 -81.99
CA SER A 35 -46.75 36.63 -81.92
C SER A 35 -47.23 36.73 -80.48
N GLU A 36 -48.48 37.18 -80.27
CA GLU A 36 -49.16 37.21 -78.96
C GLU A 36 -48.98 35.88 -78.21
N SER A 37 -48.05 35.85 -77.25
CA SER A 37 -47.59 34.61 -76.65
C SER A 37 -47.66 34.74 -75.14
N TRP A 38 -48.86 34.52 -74.59
CA TRP A 38 -49.08 34.21 -73.17
C TRP A 38 -48.17 33.09 -72.64
N ARG A 39 -47.53 32.33 -73.54
CA ARG A 39 -46.64 31.20 -73.27
C ARG A 39 -45.31 31.60 -72.63
N GLY A 40 -44.69 32.75 -72.97
CA GLY A 40 -43.38 33.13 -72.40
C GLY A 40 -43.44 33.56 -70.93
N THR A 41 -44.47 34.33 -70.57
CA THR A 41 -44.79 34.65 -69.18
C THR A 41 -45.24 33.41 -68.41
N TYR A 42 -45.97 32.50 -69.08
CA TYR A 42 -46.39 31.22 -68.49
C TYR A 42 -45.21 30.32 -68.16
N ASP A 43 -44.23 30.16 -69.05
CA ASP A 43 -43.05 29.32 -68.82
C ASP A 43 -42.20 29.84 -67.65
N THR A 44 -42.04 31.16 -67.53
CA THR A 44 -41.32 31.77 -66.41
C THR A 44 -42.07 31.57 -65.08
N VAL A 45 -43.39 31.77 -65.06
CA VAL A 45 -44.22 31.53 -63.86
C VAL A 45 -44.21 30.05 -63.47
N MET A 46 -44.29 29.14 -64.44
CA MET A 46 -44.23 27.70 -64.23
C MET A 46 -42.88 27.27 -63.65
N LEU A 47 -41.77 27.86 -64.11
CA LEU A 47 -40.43 27.60 -63.57
C LEU A 47 -40.31 28.02 -62.10
N TRP A 48 -40.74 29.25 -61.76
CA TRP A 48 -40.71 29.73 -60.37
C TRP A 48 -41.68 28.97 -59.46
N LEU A 49 -42.83 28.54 -59.99
CA LEU A 49 -43.75 27.67 -59.27
C LEU A 49 -43.11 26.30 -58.98
N ASN A 50 -42.47 25.68 -59.98
CA ASN A 50 -41.76 24.41 -59.81
C ASN A 50 -40.59 24.55 -58.81
N PHE A 51 -39.78 25.59 -58.95
CA PHE A 51 -38.70 25.90 -58.02
C PHE A 51 -39.23 26.12 -56.58
N GLY A 52 -40.34 26.85 -56.43
CA GLY A 52 -40.99 27.06 -55.15
C GLY A 52 -41.49 25.76 -54.52
N ILE A 53 -42.09 24.87 -55.31
CA ILE A 53 -42.51 23.54 -54.87
C ILE A 53 -41.30 22.70 -54.43
N LEU A 54 -40.21 22.72 -55.21
CA LEU A 54 -38.97 22.01 -54.89
C LEU A 54 -38.36 22.51 -53.57
N VAL A 55 -38.22 23.82 -53.40
CA VAL A 55 -37.72 24.44 -52.16
C VAL A 55 -38.63 24.11 -50.98
N PHE A 56 -39.95 24.13 -51.17
CA PHE A 56 -40.90 23.77 -50.13
C PHE A 56 -40.70 22.32 -49.67
N ILE A 57 -40.52 21.38 -50.60
CA ILE A 57 -40.23 19.98 -50.28
C ILE A 57 -38.90 19.87 -49.52
N ILE A 58 -37.84 20.53 -49.99
CA ILE A 58 -36.51 20.49 -49.34
C ILE A 58 -36.57 21.07 -47.93
N VAL A 59 -37.24 22.20 -47.70
CA VAL A 59 -37.33 22.81 -46.37
C VAL A 59 -38.23 21.98 -45.45
N LYS A 60 -39.33 21.43 -45.96
CA LYS A 60 -40.27 20.61 -45.19
C LYS A 60 -39.65 19.29 -44.74
N PHE A 61 -38.87 18.64 -45.59
CA PHE A 61 -38.27 17.33 -45.31
C PHE A 61 -36.83 17.41 -44.81
N GLY A 62 -36.00 18.31 -45.34
CA GLY A 62 -34.57 18.42 -45.02
C GLY A 62 -34.26 19.11 -43.69
N ARG A 63 -35.16 19.95 -43.16
CA ARG A 63 -34.93 20.64 -41.88
C ARG A 63 -34.81 19.69 -40.69
N MET A 64 -35.58 18.61 -40.68
CA MET A 64 -35.58 17.62 -39.59
C MET A 64 -34.26 16.81 -39.52
N PRO A 65 -33.79 16.15 -40.60
CA PRO A 65 -32.55 15.37 -40.55
C PRO A 65 -31.32 16.24 -40.27
N ILE A 66 -31.24 17.44 -40.86
CA ILE A 66 -30.09 18.35 -40.65
C ILE A 66 -30.00 18.79 -39.19
N MET A 67 -31.13 19.18 -38.59
CA MET A 67 -31.15 19.61 -37.18
C MET A 67 -30.86 18.43 -36.23
N ASN A 68 -31.37 17.24 -36.55
CA ASN A 68 -31.12 16.04 -35.75
C ASN A 68 -29.65 15.61 -35.82
N PHE A 69 -29.01 15.67 -36.99
CA PHE A 69 -27.59 15.38 -37.16
C PHE A 69 -26.70 16.35 -36.36
N LEU A 70 -26.96 17.66 -36.47
CA LEU A 70 -26.23 18.68 -35.72
C LEU A 70 -26.41 18.54 -34.19
N LYS A 71 -27.62 18.21 -33.75
CA LYS A 71 -27.89 17.95 -32.32
C LYS A 71 -27.19 16.69 -31.83
N GLY A 72 -27.25 15.59 -32.58
CA GLY A 72 -26.57 14.35 -32.24
C GLY A 72 -25.06 14.56 -32.13
N ARG A 73 -24.45 15.28 -33.08
CA ARG A 73 -23.01 15.60 -33.02
C ARG A 73 -22.64 16.49 -31.83
N LYS A 74 -23.50 17.46 -31.50
CA LYS A 74 -23.30 18.31 -30.31
C LYS A 74 -23.40 17.51 -29.02
N GLU A 75 -24.38 16.62 -28.93
CA GLU A 75 -24.61 15.78 -27.75
C GLU A 75 -23.47 14.77 -27.55
N GLU A 76 -23.03 14.10 -28.61
CA GLU A 76 -21.86 13.21 -28.62
C GLU A 76 -20.61 13.94 -28.12
N LEU A 77 -20.29 15.12 -28.70
CA LEU A 77 -19.13 15.89 -28.28
C LEU A 77 -19.25 16.40 -26.85
N SER A 78 -20.44 16.82 -26.42
CA SER A 78 -20.67 17.24 -25.04
C SER A 78 -20.46 16.08 -24.08
N HIS A 79 -20.93 14.89 -24.42
CA HIS A 79 -20.77 13.70 -23.60
C HIS A 79 -19.30 13.28 -23.52
N GLU A 80 -18.58 13.31 -24.64
CA GLU A 80 -17.14 13.03 -24.68
C GLU A 80 -16.34 14.01 -23.82
N ILE A 81 -16.64 15.31 -23.92
CA ILE A 81 -15.98 16.34 -23.09
C ILE A 81 -16.28 16.12 -21.61
N SER A 82 -17.54 15.89 -21.23
CA SER A 82 -17.90 15.63 -19.83
C SER A 82 -17.25 14.36 -19.29
N ALA A 83 -17.16 13.29 -20.10
CA ALA A 83 -16.49 12.06 -19.71
C ALA A 83 -14.98 12.28 -19.51
N LEU A 84 -14.33 13.04 -20.39
CA LEU A 84 -12.90 13.41 -20.25
C LEU A 84 -12.66 14.29 -19.02
N GLU A 85 -13.57 15.21 -18.70
CA GLU A 85 -13.48 16.03 -17.49
C GLU A 85 -13.64 15.19 -16.23
N GLU A 86 -14.57 14.25 -16.20
CA GLU A 86 -14.77 13.31 -15.09
C GLU A 86 -13.56 12.39 -14.90
N GLU A 87 -13.03 11.82 -15.98
CA GLU A 87 -11.84 10.97 -15.93
C GLU A 87 -10.61 11.75 -15.43
N LYS A 88 -10.44 12.99 -15.91
CA LYS A 88 -9.39 13.90 -15.45
C LYS A 88 -9.52 14.17 -13.94
N GLU A 89 -10.71 14.51 -13.46
CA GLU A 89 -10.93 14.79 -12.04
C GLU A 89 -10.70 13.55 -11.17
N ALA A 90 -11.17 12.38 -11.63
CA ALA A 90 -10.90 11.11 -10.96
C ALA A 90 -9.40 10.79 -10.92
N ALA A 91 -8.65 11.08 -11.98
CA ALA A 91 -7.20 10.91 -12.02
C ALA A 91 -6.49 11.87 -11.04
N PHE A 92 -6.87 13.15 -11.00
CA PHE A 92 -6.33 14.11 -10.03
C PHE A 92 -6.62 13.70 -8.59
N THR A 93 -7.83 13.22 -8.33
CA THR A 93 -8.22 12.72 -7.01
C THR A 93 -7.34 11.54 -6.60
N LYS A 94 -7.15 10.56 -7.48
CA LYS A 94 -6.27 9.40 -7.23
C LYS A 94 -4.82 9.81 -7.00
N ILE A 95 -4.30 10.79 -7.74
CA ILE A 95 -2.94 11.31 -7.55
C ILE A 95 -2.82 11.97 -6.17
N ARG A 96 -3.82 12.76 -5.77
CA ARG A 96 -3.85 13.40 -4.46
C ARG A 96 -3.91 12.38 -3.33
N GLU A 97 -4.79 11.39 -3.41
CA GLU A 97 -4.90 10.29 -2.45
C GLU A 97 -3.60 9.49 -2.37
N ALA A 98 -2.97 9.19 -3.50
CA ALA A 98 -1.69 8.49 -3.53
C ALA A 98 -0.56 9.33 -2.91
N SER A 99 -0.52 10.65 -3.14
CA SER A 99 0.44 11.55 -2.51
C SER A 99 0.24 11.62 -1.00
N GLU A 100 -1.00 11.78 -0.54
CA GLU A 100 -1.34 11.81 0.89
C GLU A 100 -0.95 10.48 1.57
N ALA A 101 -1.21 9.34 0.91
CA ALA A 101 -0.82 8.03 1.42
C ALA A 101 0.70 7.83 1.47
N LEU A 102 1.45 8.40 0.53
CA LEU A 102 2.92 8.37 0.54
C LEU A 102 3.48 9.20 1.69
N ASP A 103 2.96 10.41 1.90
CA ASP A 103 3.38 11.29 3.00
C ASP A 103 3.08 10.66 4.37
N GLU A 104 1.90 10.04 4.52
CA GLU A 104 1.55 9.29 5.73
C GLU A 104 2.48 8.10 5.94
N SER A 105 2.78 7.36 4.87
CA SER A 105 3.68 6.20 4.93
C SER A 105 5.10 6.60 5.34
N GLU A 106 5.63 7.72 4.83
CA GLU A 106 6.94 8.22 5.19
C GLU A 106 7.02 8.61 6.68
N ALA A 107 6.00 9.31 7.18
CA ALA A 107 5.89 9.63 8.60
C ALA A 107 5.81 8.35 9.47
N HIS A 108 5.04 7.36 9.03
CA HIS A 108 4.91 6.07 9.70
C HIS A 108 6.23 5.30 9.72
N PHE A 109 6.99 5.35 8.62
CA PHE A 109 8.29 4.70 8.48
C PHE A 109 9.35 5.33 9.41
N GLU A 110 9.44 6.65 9.48
CA GLU A 110 10.35 7.33 10.40
C GLU A 110 9.98 7.04 11.86
N HIS A 111 8.69 7.01 12.21
CA HIS A 111 8.26 6.60 13.55
C HIS A 111 8.63 5.13 13.86
N LEU A 112 8.45 4.22 12.90
CA LEU A 112 8.82 2.80 13.05
C LEU A 112 10.33 2.63 13.21
N LYS A 113 11.13 3.37 12.45
CA LYS A 113 12.59 3.38 12.54
C LYS A 113 13.05 3.87 13.90
N GLN A 114 12.53 4.99 14.39
CA GLN A 114 12.83 5.50 15.73
C GLN A 114 12.45 4.49 16.83
N ARG A 115 11.27 3.87 16.72
CA ARG A 115 10.84 2.82 17.65
C ARG A 115 11.76 1.60 17.61
N SER A 116 12.19 1.19 16.42
CA SER A 116 13.09 0.04 16.24
C SER A 116 14.47 0.29 16.85
N VAL A 117 15.02 1.50 16.67
CA VAL A 117 16.28 1.92 17.30
C VAL A 117 16.13 1.89 18.83
N LYS A 118 15.09 2.52 19.37
CA LYS A 118 14.84 2.57 20.82
C LYS A 118 14.63 1.17 21.42
N GLN A 119 13.94 0.28 20.72
CA GLN A 119 13.77 -1.12 21.13
C GLN A 119 15.11 -1.88 21.08
N GLY A 120 15.93 -1.65 20.05
CA GLY A 120 17.26 -2.22 19.93
C GLY A 120 18.18 -1.79 21.07
N GLU A 121 18.19 -0.50 21.41
CA GLU A 121 18.96 0.04 22.54
C GLU A 121 18.50 -0.54 23.88
N LYS A 122 17.18 -0.60 24.12
CA LYS A 122 16.63 -1.23 25.33
C LYS A 122 17.04 -2.69 25.41
N LYS A 123 16.92 -3.44 24.31
CA LYS A 123 17.26 -4.86 24.28
C LYS A 123 18.75 -5.10 24.48
N ARG A 124 19.59 -4.24 23.91
CA ARG A 124 21.04 -4.26 24.14
C ARG A 124 21.36 -4.06 25.62
N GLN A 125 20.72 -3.08 26.26
CA GLN A 125 20.92 -2.81 27.68
C GLN A 125 20.47 -3.99 28.54
N GLU A 126 19.29 -4.57 28.27
CA GLU A 126 18.80 -5.79 28.94
C GLU A 126 19.79 -6.96 28.81
N ILE A 127 20.34 -7.20 27.60
CA ILE A 127 21.32 -8.28 27.37
C ILE A 127 22.60 -8.04 28.19
N ILE A 128 23.07 -6.80 28.28
CA ILE A 128 24.26 -6.46 29.06
C ILE A 128 24.01 -6.68 30.55
N GLU A 129 22.87 -6.23 31.07
CA GLU A 129 22.47 -6.40 32.48
C GLU A 129 22.32 -7.88 32.83
N ASP A 130 21.63 -8.66 31.99
CA ASP A 130 21.48 -10.10 32.17
C ASP A 130 22.84 -10.81 32.15
N ALA A 131 23.73 -10.44 31.22
CA ALA A 131 25.08 -11.02 31.13
C ALA A 131 25.92 -10.71 32.38
N GLN A 132 25.84 -9.48 32.90
CA GLN A 132 26.51 -9.09 34.13
C GLN A 132 25.98 -9.87 35.33
N HIS A 133 24.66 -9.98 35.46
CA HIS A 133 24.02 -10.75 36.52
C HIS A 133 24.41 -12.23 36.46
N GLN A 134 24.36 -12.85 35.27
CA GLN A 134 24.79 -14.24 35.07
C GLN A 134 26.27 -14.44 35.40
N SER A 135 27.13 -13.51 34.99
CA SER A 135 28.56 -13.56 35.33
C SER A 135 28.78 -13.51 36.84
N GLN A 136 28.01 -12.68 37.56
CA GLN A 136 28.13 -12.54 39.01
C GLN A 136 27.68 -13.82 39.72
N VAL A 137 26.53 -14.37 39.33
CA VAL A 137 26.03 -15.68 39.84
C VAL A 137 27.04 -16.80 39.56
N MET A 138 27.63 -16.82 38.36
CA MET A 138 28.64 -17.83 38.00
C MET A 138 29.89 -17.71 38.86
N LEU A 139 30.36 -16.49 39.13
CA LEU A 139 31.51 -16.23 40.00
C LEU A 139 31.24 -16.66 41.45
N GLU A 140 30.06 -16.37 41.98
CA GLU A 140 29.65 -16.79 43.32
C GLU A 140 29.58 -18.32 43.43
N ALA A 141 28.95 -18.98 42.46
CA ALA A 141 28.89 -20.44 42.40
C ALA A 141 30.30 -21.07 42.29
N ALA A 142 31.19 -20.47 41.49
CA ALA A 142 32.56 -20.93 41.36
C ALA A 142 33.34 -20.79 42.69
N LYS A 143 33.20 -19.66 43.39
CA LYS A 143 33.81 -19.45 44.71
C LYS A 143 33.34 -20.48 45.72
N GLN A 144 32.02 -20.72 45.80
CA GLN A 144 31.44 -21.72 46.69
C GLN A 144 31.94 -23.14 46.37
N LYS A 145 32.06 -23.46 45.07
CA LYS A 145 32.59 -24.75 44.62
C LYS A 145 34.07 -24.92 44.99
N VAL A 146 34.89 -23.89 44.81
CA VAL A 146 36.30 -23.90 45.21
C VAL A 146 36.44 -24.10 46.72
N GLU A 147 35.65 -23.40 47.53
CA GLU A 147 35.66 -23.56 48.99
C GLU A 147 35.30 -24.99 49.41
N SER A 148 34.23 -25.55 48.82
CA SER A 148 33.82 -26.93 49.06
C SER A 148 34.92 -27.94 48.66
N GLN A 149 35.57 -27.74 47.51
CA GLN A 149 36.67 -28.57 47.06
C GLN A 149 37.89 -28.47 47.98
N ILE A 150 38.23 -27.29 48.49
CA ILE A 150 39.32 -27.10 49.46
C ILE A 150 39.02 -27.87 50.76
N VAL A 151 37.79 -27.79 51.27
CA VAL A 151 37.37 -28.52 52.47
C VAL A 151 37.47 -30.03 52.24
N GLN A 152 36.99 -30.52 51.09
CA GLN A 152 37.07 -31.93 50.73
C GLN A 152 38.52 -32.39 50.59
N ALA A 153 39.37 -31.64 49.89
CA ALA A 153 40.78 -31.93 49.72
C ALA A 153 41.52 -31.99 51.06
N LYS A 154 41.25 -31.06 51.98
CA LYS A 154 41.81 -31.09 53.35
C LYS A 154 41.40 -32.35 54.11
N ARG A 155 40.14 -32.77 54.03
CA ARG A 155 39.65 -34.01 54.66
C ARG A 155 40.34 -35.25 54.09
N THR A 156 40.39 -35.37 52.77
CA THR A 156 41.07 -36.48 52.10
C THR A 156 42.57 -36.51 52.42
N PHE A 157 43.23 -35.34 52.45
CA PHE A 157 44.64 -35.24 52.80
C PHE A 157 44.91 -35.68 54.25
N ARG A 158 44.06 -35.24 55.20
CA ARG A 158 44.15 -35.67 56.60
C ARG A 158 43.97 -37.19 56.74
N SER A 159 43.02 -37.79 56.03
CA SER A 159 42.85 -39.25 56.02
C SER A 159 44.13 -39.94 55.54
N LYS A 160 44.68 -39.53 54.39
CA LYS A 160 45.91 -40.12 53.84
C LYS A 160 47.12 -39.98 54.78
N LEU A 161 47.21 -38.86 55.50
CA LEU A 161 48.26 -38.67 56.51
C LEU A 161 48.10 -39.62 57.70
N ILE A 162 46.87 -39.82 58.17
CA ILE A 162 46.58 -40.78 59.25
C ILE A 162 46.94 -42.19 58.78
N ASP A 163 46.49 -42.59 57.60
CA ASP A 163 46.77 -43.91 57.02
C ASP A 163 48.29 -44.12 56.89
N SER A 164 49.02 -43.13 56.35
CA SER A 164 50.49 -43.20 56.23
C SER A 164 51.21 -43.25 57.59
N ALA A 165 50.68 -42.56 58.61
CA ALA A 165 51.25 -42.58 59.95
C ALA A 165 51.03 -43.93 60.64
N ILE A 166 49.84 -44.54 60.47
CA ILE A 166 49.53 -45.90 60.93
C ILE A 166 50.43 -46.91 60.23
N ASP A 167 50.61 -46.80 58.91
CA ASP A 167 51.49 -47.68 58.15
C ASP A 167 52.95 -47.58 58.63
N LEU A 168 53.44 -46.36 58.90
CA LEU A 168 54.79 -46.15 59.40
C LEU A 168 54.95 -46.69 60.84
N ALA A 169 53.96 -46.45 61.71
CA ALA A 169 53.96 -46.98 63.07
C ALA A 169 53.93 -48.51 63.08
N THR A 170 53.06 -49.12 62.27
CA THR A 170 52.96 -50.58 62.11
C THR A 170 54.29 -51.16 61.62
N ASN A 171 54.87 -50.58 60.56
CA ASN A 171 56.17 -51.01 60.04
C ASN A 171 57.31 -50.86 61.07
N ARG A 172 57.27 -49.84 61.93
CA ARG A 172 58.27 -49.62 62.97
C ARG A 172 58.10 -50.58 64.15
N ILE A 173 56.86 -50.84 64.58
CA ILE A 173 56.52 -51.82 65.61
C ILE A 173 56.96 -53.22 65.14
N SER A 174 56.56 -53.65 63.95
CA SER A 174 56.94 -54.97 63.41
C SER A 174 58.46 -55.19 63.32
N LYS A 175 59.25 -54.12 63.17
CA LYS A 175 60.73 -54.21 63.11
C LYS A 175 61.42 -54.18 64.48
N LYS A 176 60.71 -53.81 65.56
CA LYS A 176 61.32 -53.53 66.87
C LYS A 176 60.76 -54.38 68.02
N ILE A 177 59.80 -55.27 67.76
CA ILE A 177 59.27 -56.19 68.77
C ILE A 177 60.34 -57.20 69.19
N ILE A 178 60.54 -57.32 70.49
CA ILE A 178 61.43 -58.27 71.17
C ILE A 178 60.55 -59.22 72.01
N GLU A 179 61.02 -60.41 72.36
CA GLU A 179 60.28 -61.43 73.16
C GLU A 179 59.73 -60.85 74.49
N GLU A 180 60.42 -59.87 75.08
CA GLU A 180 60.06 -59.20 76.33
C GLU A 180 58.77 -58.34 76.22
N ASP A 181 58.48 -57.78 75.05
CA ASP A 181 57.27 -56.98 74.83
C ASP A 181 56.02 -57.86 74.73
N HIS A 182 56.16 -59.12 74.28
CA HIS A 182 55.06 -60.08 74.22
C HIS A 182 54.56 -60.48 75.61
N GLN A 183 55.47 -60.68 76.57
CA GLN A 183 55.09 -60.99 77.95
C GLN A 183 54.35 -59.82 78.61
N LYS A 184 54.83 -58.59 78.39
CA LYS A 184 54.17 -57.37 78.88
C LYS A 184 52.76 -57.19 78.32
N LEU A 185 52.54 -57.45 77.03
CA LEU A 185 51.22 -57.38 76.40
C LEU A 185 50.23 -58.40 76.99
N VAL A 186 50.71 -59.60 77.33
CA VAL A 186 49.90 -60.63 77.99
C VAL A 186 49.54 -60.22 79.41
N ASP A 187 50.51 -59.72 80.17
CA ASP A 187 50.27 -59.24 81.53
C ASP A 187 49.31 -58.04 81.58
N ASP A 188 49.45 -57.07 80.66
CA ASP A 188 48.56 -55.91 80.55
C ASP A 188 47.13 -56.32 80.14
N TYR A 189 46.98 -57.27 79.20
CA TYR A 189 45.65 -57.80 78.82
C TYR A 189 44.97 -58.53 79.99
N LEU A 190 45.73 -59.34 80.73
CA LEU A 190 45.22 -60.02 81.92
C LEU A 190 44.82 -59.04 83.03
N ALA A 191 45.58 -57.94 83.20
CA ALA A 191 45.29 -56.90 84.19
C ALA A 191 44.08 -56.02 83.81
N GLU A 192 43.84 -55.78 82.52
CA GLU A 192 42.68 -54.99 82.06
C GLU A 192 41.39 -55.82 82.11
N VAL A 193 41.45 -57.11 81.77
CA VAL A 193 40.34 -58.05 81.93
C VAL A 193 40.03 -58.32 83.42
N SER A 194 41.00 -58.22 84.32
CA SER A 194 40.75 -58.33 85.77
C SER A 194 40.26 -57.04 86.43
N LYS A 195 40.31 -55.90 85.73
CA LYS A 195 39.84 -54.58 86.21
C LYS A 195 38.47 -54.19 85.68
N GLY A 196 37.92 -54.93 84.72
CA GLY A 196 36.51 -54.91 84.33
C GLY A 196 35.74 -56.03 85.01
#